data_AF-W1F846-F1
#
_entry.id   AF-W1F846-F1
#
_cell.length_a   1.000
_cell.length_b   1.000
_cell.length_c   1.000
_cell.angle_alpha   90.00
_cell.angle_beta   90.00
_cell.angle_gamma   90.00
#
_symmetry.space_group_name_H-M   'P 1'
#
loop_
_entity.id
_entity.type
_entity.pdbx_description
1 polymer ?
#
loop_
_entity_poly.entity_id
_entity_poly.type
_entity_poly.pdbx_seq_one_letter_code
_entity_poly.pdbx_strand_id
1 'polypeptide(L)' 'MYPVANVTLPAGFEQLTKPATTLEFTPAEVAAQRQAWISEWQRAVSR' A
#
# COMPACT_ATOMS: atom_id res chain seq x y z
N MET A 1 -11.25 0.61 3.05
CA MET A 1 -10.89 1.47 1.90
C MET A 1 -11.42 2.86 2.18
N TYR A 2 -10.63 3.92 1.97
CA TYR A 2 -11.10 5.31 2.15
C TYR A 2 -11.74 5.85 0.85
N PRO A 3 -12.81 6.64 0.93
CA PRO A 3 -13.35 7.35 -0.24
C PRO A 3 -12.34 8.33 -0.82
N VAL A 4 -12.31 8.47 -2.15
CA VAL A 4 -11.49 9.49 -2.83
C VAL A 4 -12.16 10.87 -2.81
N ALA A 5 -13.49 10.92 -2.68
CA ALA A 5 -14.24 12.14 -2.51
C ALA A 5 -14.27 12.58 -1.04
N ASN A 6 -14.40 13.88 -0.80
CA ASN A 6 -14.53 14.44 0.55
C ASN A 6 -15.93 14.13 1.11
N VAL A 7 -16.00 13.11 1.98
CA VAL A 7 -17.22 12.73 2.69
C VAL A 7 -16.93 12.59 4.17
N THR A 8 -17.93 12.85 5.00
CA THR A 8 -17.85 12.53 6.43
C THR A 8 -17.83 11.02 6.60
N LEU A 9 -16.79 10.50 7.24
CA LEU A 9 -16.67 9.07 7.53
C LEU A 9 -17.62 8.67 8.67
N PRO A 10 -18.11 7.41 8.69
CA PRO A 10 -18.93 6.91 9.79
C PRO A 10 -18.22 6.97 11.15
N ALA A 11 -18.99 6.98 12.23
CA ALA A 11 -18.46 6.90 13.59
C ALA A 11 -17.58 5.65 13.77
N GLY A 12 -16.48 5.79 14.51
CA GLY A 12 -15.43 4.78 14.70
C GLY A 12 -14.19 5.02 13.84
N PHE A 13 -14.29 5.75 12.71
CA PHE A 13 -13.13 6.04 11.86
C PHE A 13 -12.15 7.04 12.49
N GLU A 14 -12.62 7.85 13.45
CA GLU A 14 -11.79 8.79 14.23
C GLU A 14 -10.77 8.09 15.13
N GLN A 15 -11.00 6.80 15.45
CA GLN A 15 -10.09 6.00 16.28
C GLN A 15 -8.94 5.40 15.47
N LEU A 16 -9.02 5.44 14.13
CA LEU A 16 -7.98 4.93 13.26
C LEU A 16 -6.85 5.96 13.11
N THR A 17 -5.62 5.54 13.43
CA THR A 17 -4.43 6.37 13.24
C THR A 17 -4.09 6.46 11.76
N LYS A 18 -4.06 7.68 11.22
CA LYS A 18 -3.48 7.94 9.90
C LYS A 18 -1.95 7.83 9.98
N PRO A 19 -1.29 7.16 9.01
CA PRO A 19 0.16 7.09 9.01
C PRO A 19 0.76 8.50 8.91
N ALA A 20 1.78 8.78 9.72
CA ALA A 20 2.48 10.07 9.70
C ALA A 20 3.27 10.27 8.39
N THR A 21 3.77 9.18 7.81
CA THR A 21 4.51 9.18 6.55
C THR A 21 3.89 8.17 5.60
N THR A 22 3.51 8.61 4.41
CA THR A 22 3.07 7.71 3.34
C THR A 22 4.26 7.34 2.46
N LEU A 23 4.41 6.05 2.17
CA LEU A 23 5.45 5.54 1.27
C LEU A 23 4.80 5.11 -0.04
N GLU A 24 5.36 5.56 -1.16
CA GLU A 24 4.87 5.26 -2.50
C GLU A 24 6.04 5.12 -3.48
N PHE A 25 6.02 4.06 -4.29
CA PHE A 25 6.85 3.95 -5.49
C PHE A 25 6.10 4.52 -6.68
N THR A 26 6.83 5.11 -7.64
CA THR A 26 6.21 5.56 -8.87
C THR A 26 5.71 4.38 -9.71
N PRO A 27 4.69 4.57 -10.58
CA PRO A 27 4.22 3.51 -11.46
C PRO A 27 5.32 2.91 -12.35
N ALA A 28 6.27 3.73 -12.80
CA ALA A 28 7.38 3.29 -13.65
C ALA A 28 8.36 2.38 -12.90
N GLU A 29 8.73 2.73 -11.66
CA GLU A 29 9.59 1.90 -10.81
C GLU A 29 8.94 0.54 -10.52
N VAL A 30 7.66 0.55 -10.15
CA VAL A 30 6.89 -0.69 -9.93
C VAL A 30 6.86 -1.53 -11.20
N ALA A 31 6.57 -0.94 -12.35
CA ALA A 31 6.53 -1.66 -13.62
C ALA A 31 7.89 -2.30 -13.96
N ALA A 32 8.99 -1.59 -13.71
CA ALA A 32 10.34 -2.08 -13.99
C ALA A 32 10.78 -3.22 -13.04
N GLN A 33 10.38 -3.20 -11.77
CA GLN A 33 10.99 -4.04 -10.73
C GLN A 33 10.07 -5.13 -10.16
N ARG A 34 8.73 -4.98 -10.27
CA ARG A 34 7.74 -5.86 -9.62
C ARG A 34 7.98 -7.34 -9.86
N GLN A 35 8.28 -7.75 -11.10
CA GLN A 35 8.45 -9.17 -11.41
C GLN A 35 9.64 -9.78 -10.65
N ALA A 36 10.76 -9.06 -10.59
CA ALA A 36 11.96 -9.50 -9.88
C ALA A 36 11.68 -9.62 -8.37
N TRP A 37 11.08 -8.58 -7.76
CA TRP A 37 10.75 -8.57 -6.33
C TRP A 37 9.82 -9.71 -5.93
N ILE A 38 8.79 -10.00 -6.73
CA ILE A 38 7.86 -11.10 -6.46
C ILE A 38 8.60 -12.44 -6.52
N SER A 39 9.43 -12.66 -7.53
CA SER A 39 10.20 -13.90 -7.65
C SER A 39 11.19 -14.07 -6.49
N GLU A 40 11.83 -12.99 -6.05
CA GLU A 40 12.76 -13.00 -4.93
C GLU A 40 12.02 -13.34 -3.63
N TRP A 41 10.93 -12.64 -3.34
CA TRP A 41 10.10 -12.89 -2.17
C TRP A 41 9.61 -14.34 -2.12
N GLN A 42 9.04 -14.85 -3.21
CA GLN A 42 8.50 -16.21 -3.24
C GLN A 42 9.57 -17.27 -2.95
N ARG A 43 10.76 -17.13 -3.57
CA ARG A 43 11.90 -18.03 -3.33
C ARG A 43 12.41 -17.95 -1.90
N ALA A 44 12.38 -16.76 -1.29
CA ALA A 44 12.85 -16.56 0.08
C ALA A 44 11.92 -17.20 1.13
N VAL A 45 10.60 -17.22 0.89
CA VAL A 45 9.61 -17.63 1.89
C VAL A 45 9.00 -19.02 1.68
N SER A 46 9.28 -19.70 0.57
CA SER A 46 8.68 -21.00 0.24
C SER A 46 9.71 -22.13 0.38
N ARG A 47 9.51 -23.02 1.35
CA ARG A 47 10.14 -24.35 1.48
C ARG A 47 9.07 -25.39 1.79
#